data_AF-A0AAU6KR08-F1
#
_entry.id   AF-A0AAU6KR08-F1
#
_cell.length_a   1.000
_cell.length_b   1.000
_cell.length_c   1.000
_cell.angle_alpha   90.00
_cell.angle_beta   90.00
_cell.angle_gamma   90.00
#
_symmetry.space_group_name_H-M   'P 1'
#
loop_
_entity.id
_entity.type
_entity.pdbx_description
1 polymer ?
#
loop_
_entity_poly.entity_id
_entity_poly.type
_entity_poly.pdbx_seq_one_letter_code
_entity_poly.pdbx_strand_id
1 'polypeptide(L)'
;MTVQNSDKTLSRKQRLQEKQRRQLSVVDTVDKAEVKVRKAEAELAVAVAEAVQVFGDERSASEGLDMPVEAIRRFLGMAKDEAAAAGNVAEDEVADNP
;
A
#
# COMPACT_ATOMS: atom_id res chain seq x y z
N MET A 1 -11.33 24.39 -43.12
CA MET A 1 -10.90 25.42 -42.17
C MET A 1 -10.06 24.74 -41.10
N THR A 2 -8.75 24.90 -41.15
CA THR A 2 -7.77 24.24 -40.27
C THR A 2 -7.77 24.93 -38.91
N VAL A 3 -7.99 24.15 -37.85
CA VAL A 3 -8.00 24.63 -36.45
C VAL A 3 -6.55 24.94 -36.05
N GLN A 4 -6.13 26.19 -36.24
CA GLN A 4 -4.85 26.68 -35.77
C GLN A 4 -4.86 26.76 -34.24
N ASN A 5 -4.57 25.64 -33.58
CA ASN A 5 -4.15 25.64 -32.18
C ASN A 5 -2.76 26.28 -32.12
N SER A 6 -2.75 27.61 -32.11
CA SER A 6 -1.56 28.43 -31.94
C SER A 6 -0.98 28.15 -30.56
N ASP A 7 0.32 27.85 -30.51
CA ASP A 7 1.18 27.79 -29.33
C ASP A 7 1.01 29.03 -28.43
N LYS A 8 -0.06 29.08 -27.65
CA LYS A 8 -0.25 30.07 -26.60
C LYS A 8 0.75 29.72 -25.52
N THR A 9 1.90 30.39 -25.51
CA THR A 9 2.77 30.45 -24.34
C THR A 9 1.91 30.74 -23.11
N LEU A 10 1.73 29.73 -22.27
CA LEU A 10 0.87 29.80 -21.08
C LEU A 10 1.21 31.05 -20.28
N SER A 11 0.20 31.78 -19.82
CA SER A 11 0.37 32.94 -18.95
C SER A 11 1.18 32.56 -17.70
N ARG A 12 1.91 33.52 -17.13
CA ARG A 12 2.69 33.30 -15.89
C ARG A 12 1.86 32.63 -14.79
N LYS A 13 0.57 32.99 -14.66
CA LYS A 13 -0.38 32.35 -13.72
C LYS A 13 -0.69 30.90 -14.10
N GLN A 14 -0.93 30.62 -15.38
CA GLN A 14 -1.21 29.26 -15.87
C GLN A 14 0.01 28.34 -15.70
N ARG A 15 1.23 28.84 -15.97
CA ARG A 15 2.47 28.09 -15.72
C ARG A 15 2.66 27.77 -14.24
N LEU A 16 2.36 28.73 -13.35
CA LEU A 16 2.44 28.53 -11.91
C LEU A 16 1.42 27.48 -11.44
N GLN A 17 0.17 27.59 -11.88
CA GLN A 17 -0.89 26.63 -11.56
C GLN A 17 -0.57 25.24 -12.09
N GLU A 18 -0.04 25.14 -13.31
CA GLU A 18 0.38 23.85 -13.87
C GLU A 18 1.53 23.24 -13.07
N LYS A 19 2.50 24.06 -12.64
CA LYS A 19 3.61 23.60 -11.78
C LYS A 19 3.08 23.06 -10.44
N GLN A 20 2.13 23.76 -9.81
CA GLN A 20 1.48 23.33 -8.58
C GLN A 20 0.68 22.03 -8.78
N ARG A 21 -0.11 21.94 -9.87
CA ARG A 21 -0.87 20.73 -10.21
C ARG A 21 0.05 19.51 -10.38
N ARG A 22 1.18 19.68 -11.08
CA ARG A 22 2.15 18.60 -11.27
C ARG A 22 2.79 18.17 -9.95
N GLN A 23 3.13 19.12 -9.07
CA GLN A 23 3.66 18.80 -7.75
C GLN A 23 2.65 18.01 -6.91
N LEU A 24 1.40 18.46 -6.86
CA LEU A 24 0.34 17.76 -6.13
C LEU A 24 0.11 16.36 -6.69
N SER A 25 0.07 16.21 -8.02
CA SER A 25 -0.12 14.89 -8.63
C SER A 25 1.00 13.90 -8.30
N VAL A 26 2.25 14.37 -8.12
CA VAL A 26 3.36 13.49 -7.74
C VAL A 26 3.15 12.97 -6.32
N VAL A 27 2.79 13.84 -5.38
CA VAL A 27 2.49 13.45 -4.00
C VAL A 27 1.34 12.44 -3.97
N ASP A 28 0.23 12.73 -4.66
CA ASP A 28 -0.92 11.82 -4.72
C ASP A 28 -0.56 10.44 -5.30
N THR A 29 0.34 10.39 -6.29
CA THR A 29 0.79 9.12 -6.86
C THR A 29 1.69 8.32 -5.91
N VAL A 30 2.54 9.01 -5.15
CA VAL A 30 3.39 8.37 -4.14
C VAL A 30 2.53 7.83 -3.01
N ASP A 31 1.60 8.63 -2.47
CA ASP A 31 0.69 8.20 -1.41
C ASP A 31 -0.13 6.96 -1.83
N LYS A 32 -0.65 6.96 -3.07
CA LYS A 32 -1.36 5.79 -3.61
C LYS A 32 -0.45 4.58 -3.78
N ALA A 33 0.81 4.78 -4.16
CA ALA A 33 1.77 3.69 -4.26
C ALA A 33 2.11 3.11 -2.88
N GLU A 34 2.33 3.96 -1.88
CA GLU A 34 2.59 3.54 -0.50
C GLU A 34 1.42 2.74 0.07
N VAL A 35 0.18 3.18 -0.14
CA VAL A 35 -1.00 2.42 0.30
C VAL A 35 -1.02 1.02 -0.32
N LYS A 36 -0.68 0.90 -1.62
CA LYS A 36 -0.61 -0.41 -2.29
C LYS A 36 0.52 -1.27 -1.74
N VAL A 37 1.67 -0.68 -1.44
CA VAL A 37 2.81 -1.40 -0.85
C VAL A 37 2.43 -1.92 0.53
N ARG A 38 1.85 -1.09 1.41
CA ARG A 38 1.41 -1.53 2.74
C ARG A 38 0.38 -2.66 2.65
N LYS A 39 -0.58 -2.59 1.72
CA LYS A 39 -1.54 -3.66 1.48
C LYS A 39 -0.86 -4.95 1.00
N ALA A 40 0.05 -4.87 0.04
CA ALA A 40 0.79 -6.02 -0.45
C ALA A 40 1.69 -6.64 0.63
N GLU A 41 2.30 -5.82 1.49
CA GLU A 41 3.07 -6.28 2.64
C GLU A 41 2.19 -7.02 3.66
N ALA A 42 0.98 -6.53 3.93
CA ALA A 42 0.02 -7.20 4.80
C ALA A 42 -0.46 -8.55 4.22
N GLU A 43 -0.79 -8.59 2.92
CA GLU A 43 -1.16 -9.83 2.24
C GLU A 43 0.01 -10.85 2.26
N LEU A 44 1.24 -10.38 2.03
CA LEU A 44 2.43 -11.22 2.15
C LEU A 44 2.63 -11.73 3.57
N ALA A 45 2.39 -10.90 4.59
CA ALA A 45 2.49 -11.30 5.99
C ALA A 45 1.54 -12.45 6.33
N VAL A 46 0.30 -12.39 5.85
CA VAL A 46 -0.69 -13.47 6.01
C VAL A 46 -0.24 -14.73 5.28
N ALA A 47 0.21 -14.62 4.03
CA ALA A 47 0.71 -15.77 3.27
C ALA A 47 1.91 -16.45 3.93
N VAL A 48 2.83 -15.67 4.52
CA VAL A 48 3.96 -16.22 5.29
C VAL A 48 3.49 -16.91 6.56
N ALA A 49 2.50 -16.35 7.26
CA ALA A 49 1.91 -16.99 8.44
C ALA A 49 1.23 -18.32 8.11
N GLU A 50 0.53 -18.41 6.97
CA GLU A 50 -0.03 -19.65 6.45
C GLU A 50 1.07 -20.64 6.06
N ALA A 51 2.12 -20.18 5.38
CA ALA A 51 3.25 -21.03 5.03
C ALA A 51 3.91 -21.64 6.27
N VAL A 52 4.12 -20.86 7.34
CA VAL A 52 4.66 -21.39 8.61
C VAL A 52 3.73 -22.46 9.20
N GLN A 53 2.41 -22.32 9.10
CA GLN A 53 1.48 -23.37 9.52
C GLN A 53 1.59 -24.64 8.66
N VAL A 54 1.77 -24.49 7.35
CA VAL A 54 1.91 -25.61 6.41
C VAL A 54 3.25 -26.34 6.57
N PHE A 55 4.35 -25.61 6.75
CA PHE A 55 5.68 -26.17 6.95
C PHE A 55 5.93 -26.63 8.40
N GLY A 56 5.15 -26.13 9.36
CA GLY A 56 5.13 -26.56 10.77
C GLY A 56 5.97 -25.70 11.71
N ASP A 57 7.05 -25.08 11.23
CA ASP A 57 7.90 -24.19 12.02
C ASP A 57 8.58 -23.09 11.18
N GLU A 58 9.09 -22.05 11.85
CA GLU A 58 9.73 -20.89 11.20
C GLU A 58 10.97 -21.26 10.38
N ARG A 59 11.74 -22.26 10.79
CA ARG A 59 12.99 -22.67 10.14
C ARG A 59 12.71 -23.51 8.89
N SER A 60 11.75 -24.43 8.98
CA SER A 60 11.25 -25.19 7.83
C SER A 60 10.62 -24.27 6.78
N ALA A 61 9.87 -23.25 7.21
CA ALA A 61 9.33 -22.24 6.31
C ALA A 61 10.42 -21.33 5.70
N SER A 62 11.49 -21.02 6.46
CA SER A 62 12.65 -20.26 5.97
C SER A 62 13.33 -20.97 4.81
N GLU A 63 13.54 -22.28 4.94
CA GLU A 63 14.09 -23.11 3.88
C GLU A 63 13.11 -23.25 2.71
N GLY A 64 11.82 -23.47 2.99
CA GLY A 64 10.78 -23.67 1.98
C GLY A 64 10.45 -22.42 1.14
N LEU A 65 10.59 -21.23 1.73
CA LEU A 65 10.35 -19.95 1.06
C LEU A 65 11.63 -19.29 0.51
N ASP A 66 12.81 -19.86 0.81
CA ASP A 66 14.12 -19.26 0.53
C ASP A 66 14.23 -17.82 1.09
N MET A 67 13.82 -17.66 2.35
CA MET A 67 13.81 -16.38 3.06
C MET A 67 14.56 -16.49 4.39
N PRO A 68 15.24 -15.43 4.86
CA PRO A 68 15.83 -15.42 6.20
C PRO A 68 14.77 -15.62 7.29
N VAL A 69 15.12 -16.33 8.37
CA VAL A 69 14.24 -16.54 9.53
C VAL A 69 13.81 -15.20 10.15
N GLU A 70 14.68 -14.19 10.12
CA GLU A 70 14.37 -12.84 10.59
C GLU A 70 13.26 -12.18 9.76
N ALA A 71 13.24 -12.43 8.45
CA ALA A 71 12.19 -11.94 7.57
C ALA A 71 10.85 -12.61 7.91
N ILE A 72 10.85 -13.93 8.13
CA ILE A 72 9.65 -14.67 8.56
C ILE A 72 9.12 -14.12 9.88
N ARG A 73 9.97 -13.94 10.89
CA ARG A 73 9.55 -13.38 12.19
C ARG A 73 8.94 -11.99 12.06
N ARG A 74 9.51 -11.14 11.19
CA ARG A 74 8.96 -9.82 10.90
C ARG A 74 7.56 -9.91 10.29
N PHE A 75 7.37 -10.76 9.29
CA PHE A 75 6.06 -10.98 8.67
C PHE A 75 5.04 -11.58 9.65
N LEU A 76 5.45 -12.50 10.53
CA LEU A 76 4.60 -13.03 11.59
C LEU A 76 4.18 -11.96 12.59
N GLY A 77 5.05 -11.00 12.90
CA GLY A 77 4.70 -9.81 13.69
C GLY A 77 3.64 -8.97 12.98
N MET A 78 3.88 -8.62 11.72
CA MET A 78 2.94 -7.84 10.90
C MET A 78 1.57 -8.51 10.75
N ALA A 79 1.53 -9.83 10.56
CA ALA A 79 0.28 -10.58 10.45
C ALA A 79 -0.55 -10.53 11.74
N LYS A 80 0.12 -10.52 12.92
CA LYS A 80 -0.56 -10.35 14.21
C LYS A 80 -1.11 -8.94 14.38
N ASP A 81 -0.35 -7.94 13.99
CA ASP A 81 -0.77 -6.54 14.05
C ASP A 81 -1.97 -6.28 13.12
N GLU A 82 -1.96 -6.86 11.91
CA GLU A 82 -3.08 -6.78 10.96
C GLU A 82 -4.33 -7.50 11.49
N ALA A 83 -4.17 -8.69 12.09
CA ALA A 83 -5.29 -9.40 12.71
C ALA A 83 -5.91 -8.60 13.88
N ALA A 84 -5.08 -7.91 14.67
CA ALA A 84 -5.54 -7.03 15.74
C ALA A 84 -6.26 -5.79 15.18
N ALA A 85 -5.77 -5.21 14.09
CA ALA A 85 -6.42 -4.09 13.41
C ALA A 85 -7.78 -4.48 12.81
N ALA A 86 -7.87 -5.64 12.15
CA ALA A 86 -9.11 -6.16 11.58
C ALA A 86 -10.18 -6.47 12.66
N GLY A 87 -9.76 -6.94 13.84
CA GLY A 87 -10.65 -7.13 14.99
C GLY A 87 -11.26 -5.83 15.50
N ASN A 88 -10.53 -4.71 15.38
CA ASN A 88 -10.99 -3.38 15.81
C ASN A 88 -11.96 -2.74 14.80
N VAL A 89 -11.83 -3.03 13.50
CA VAL A 89 -12.72 -2.50 12.46
C VAL A 89 -14.12 -3.12 12.54
N ALA A 90 -14.24 -4.36 13.03
CA ALA A 90 -15.53 -5.03 13.21
C ALA A 90 -16.41 -4.42 14.32
N GLU A 91 -15.85 -3.59 15.21
CA GLU A 91 -16.61 -2.92 16.28
C GLU A 91 -17.15 -1.54 15.86
N ASP A 92 -16.64 -0.94 14.76
CA ASP A 92 -17.01 0.41 14.32
C ASP A 92 -18.19 0.43 13.31
N GLU A 93 -18.53 -0.71 12.68
CA GLU A 93 -19.66 -0.81 11.73
C GLU A 93 -21.05 -1.05 12.37
N VAL A 94 -21.17 -1.09 13.71
CA VAL A 94 -22.46 -1.30 14.40
C VAL A 94 -23.06 -0.01 14.96
N ALA A 95 -22.46 1.15 14.69
CA ALA A 95 -22.84 2.43 15.30
C ALA A 95 -23.22 3.53 14.29
N ASP A 96 -24.00 3.21 13.24
CA ASP A 96 -24.76 4.27 12.54
C ASP A 96 -26.04 3.72 11.89
N ASN A 97 -27.15 3.77 12.64
CA ASN A 97 -28.50 3.74 12.06
C ASN A 97 -29.45 4.57 12.95
N PRO A 98 -29.70 5.85 12.64
CA PRO A 98 -30.85 6.58 13.16
C PRO A 98 -32.15 6.20 12.45
#